data_AF-A0A948MH49-F1
#
_entry.id   AF-A0A948MH49-F1
#
_cell.length_a   1.000
_cell.length_b   1.000
_cell.length_c   1.000
_cell.angle_alpha   90.00
_cell.angle_beta   90.00
_cell.angle_gamma   90.00
#
_symmetry.space_group_name_H-M   'P 1'
#
loop_
_entity.id
_entity.type
_entity.pdbx_description
1 polymer ?
#
loop_
_entity_poly.entity_id
_entity_poly.type
_entity_poly.pdbx_seq_one_letter_code
_entity_poly.pdbx_strand_id
1 'polypeptide(L)'
;MKDLILPMLAVLALCGFKPAVPLRHDTGPVHLTVIDRDSGQALTQYRQDGQRWIAGQQGHRYSVRLRNGSAERVLVVLSVDGLNAISGEVAAPHQTGYVLNPWQTTDIHGWRKSADEVAQFVFTDPDRSYAGRTGRPANIGVIGVAVFHEAGRVSWEAAPAVAGPADAKARPQARSSTIESARVTGSTTAPAPQLGTGHGQREQSRVRNTAFERDTAYPAQQVQVRYDSERNLVARGIIARVNAPVRDEPQAFPGQYVPDPPLYRRR
;
A
#
# COMPACT_ATOMS: atom_id res chain seq x y z
N MET A 1 -12.13 -24.49 -68.50
CA MET A 1 -13.42 -24.21 -67.79
C MET A 1 -13.04 -23.85 -66.37
N LYS A 2 -12.86 -22.55 -66.08
CA LYS A 2 -13.82 -21.71 -65.31
C LYS A 2 -13.96 -22.16 -63.84
N ASP A 3 -13.22 -21.46 -62.99
CA ASP A 3 -13.51 -20.92 -61.65
C ASP A 3 -14.51 -21.65 -60.72
N LEU A 4 -14.06 -21.99 -59.50
CA LEU A 4 -14.86 -21.75 -58.29
C LEU A 4 -14.00 -21.71 -56.99
N ILE A 5 -13.67 -20.49 -56.58
CA ILE A 5 -13.80 -19.86 -55.24
C ILE A 5 -13.35 -20.64 -53.96
N LEU A 6 -12.40 -19.98 -53.29
CA LEU A 6 -11.79 -20.09 -51.96
C LEU A 6 -12.81 -19.96 -50.77
N PRO A 7 -12.38 -19.85 -49.50
CA PRO A 7 -12.21 -20.86 -48.46
C PRO A 7 -13.30 -20.83 -47.35
N MET A 8 -13.45 -21.91 -46.59
CA MET A 8 -14.27 -21.95 -45.37
C MET A 8 -13.52 -21.28 -44.21
N LEU A 9 -13.88 -20.03 -43.92
CA LEU A 9 -13.33 -19.18 -42.86
C LEU A 9 -14.05 -19.43 -41.52
N ALA A 10 -13.25 -19.59 -40.46
CA ALA A 10 -13.46 -19.14 -39.08
C ALA A 10 -14.83 -19.36 -38.40
N VAL A 11 -14.85 -20.29 -37.43
CA VAL A 11 -15.71 -20.19 -36.23
C VAL A 11 -14.81 -20.34 -35.01
N LEU A 12 -14.20 -19.24 -34.58
CA LEU A 12 -13.45 -19.17 -33.33
C LEU A 12 -13.62 -17.77 -32.73
N ALA A 13 -14.81 -17.45 -32.24
CA ALA A 13 -15.06 -16.25 -31.46
C ALA A 13 -16.42 -16.29 -30.75
N LEU A 14 -16.53 -16.96 -29.59
CA LEU A 14 -17.57 -16.67 -28.58
C LEU A 14 -17.24 -17.32 -27.22
N CYS A 15 -15.98 -17.23 -26.78
CA CYS A 15 -15.67 -17.29 -25.35
C CYS A 15 -15.36 -15.85 -24.93
N GLY A 16 -16.26 -15.26 -24.14
CA GLY A 16 -16.13 -13.91 -23.61
C GLY A 16 -14.87 -13.76 -22.76
N PHE A 17 -13.77 -13.36 -23.38
CA PHE A 17 -12.60 -12.87 -22.70
C PHE A 17 -12.98 -11.50 -22.13
N LYS A 18 -13.49 -11.45 -20.89
CA LYS A 18 -13.56 -10.21 -20.15
C LYS A 18 -12.11 -9.77 -19.94
N PRO A 19 -11.62 -8.69 -20.56
CA PRO A 19 -10.27 -8.23 -20.26
C PRO A 19 -10.23 -7.94 -18.76
N ALA A 20 -9.32 -8.59 -18.04
CA ALA A 20 -9.05 -8.24 -16.66
C ALA A 20 -8.64 -6.77 -16.67
N VAL A 21 -9.52 -5.90 -16.17
CA VAL A 21 -9.17 -4.49 -15.97
C VAL A 21 -7.94 -4.51 -15.06
N PRO A 22 -6.77 -4.05 -15.51
CA PRO A 22 -5.58 -4.09 -14.69
C PRO A 22 -5.84 -3.26 -13.44
N LEU A 23 -5.52 -3.83 -12.27
CA LEU A 23 -5.64 -3.16 -10.98
C LEU A 23 -4.91 -1.81 -11.05
N ARG A 24 -5.60 -0.73 -10.64
CA ARG A 24 -5.01 0.60 -10.58
C ARG A 24 -4.16 0.69 -9.31
N HIS A 25 -2.86 0.51 -9.47
CA HIS A 25 -1.92 0.43 -8.34
C HIS A 25 -1.58 1.79 -7.68
N ASP A 26 -2.11 2.91 -8.18
CA ASP A 26 -1.81 4.24 -7.59
C ASP A 26 -2.84 5.35 -7.86
N THR A 27 -4.03 5.04 -8.39
CA THR A 27 -4.99 6.05 -8.90
C THR A 27 -6.32 6.10 -8.15
N GLY A 28 -6.32 5.76 -6.87
CA GLY A 28 -7.54 5.71 -6.07
C GLY A 28 -7.68 6.82 -5.03
N PRO A 29 -8.78 6.78 -4.26
CA PRO A 29 -9.17 7.88 -3.39
C PRO A 29 -8.31 8.02 -2.13
N VAL A 30 -7.51 7.02 -1.75
CA VAL A 30 -6.75 7.06 -0.50
C VAL A 30 -5.29 7.42 -0.74
N HIS A 31 -4.82 8.46 -0.06
CA HIS A 31 -3.41 8.82 -0.01
C HIS A 31 -2.74 8.19 1.22
N LEU A 32 -1.59 7.55 1.01
CA LEU A 32 -0.76 6.94 2.05
C LEU A 32 0.52 7.76 2.22
N THR A 33 0.76 8.22 3.45
CA THR A 33 2.01 8.87 3.87
C THR A 33 2.53 8.17 5.13
N VAL A 34 3.84 7.96 5.21
CA VAL A 34 4.47 7.45 6.44
C VAL A 34 5.12 8.62 7.17
N ILE A 35 4.79 8.75 8.46
CA ILE A 35 5.32 9.80 9.33
C ILE A 35 6.30 9.15 10.30
N ASP A 36 7.54 9.61 10.31
CA ASP A 36 8.48 9.31 11.39
C ASP A 36 8.03 10.10 12.62
N ARG A 37 7.67 9.40 13.69
CA ARG A 37 7.09 10.02 14.89
C ARG A 37 8.13 10.54 15.87
N ASP A 38 9.40 10.20 15.66
CA ASP A 38 10.48 10.69 16.51
C ASP A 38 10.98 12.04 15.99
N SER A 39 10.99 12.24 14.67
CA SER A 39 11.28 13.53 14.03
C SER A 39 10.03 14.39 13.73
N GLY A 40 8.86 13.77 13.66
CA GLY A 40 7.59 14.40 13.25
C GLY A 40 7.45 14.62 11.74
N GLN A 41 8.43 14.18 10.93
CA GLN A 41 8.48 14.44 9.50
C GLN A 41 7.78 13.36 8.69
N ALA A 42 7.19 13.77 7.55
CA ALA A 42 6.77 12.82 6.54
C ALA A 42 8.00 12.25 5.82
N LEU A 43 8.09 10.93 5.74
CA LEU A 43 9.20 10.26 5.05
C LEU A 43 9.10 10.48 3.54
N THR A 44 10.20 10.95 2.94
CA THR A 44 10.33 11.16 1.50
C THR A 44 10.09 9.86 0.74
N GLN A 45 9.21 9.91 -0.25
CA GLN A 45 8.94 8.78 -1.14
C GLN A 45 9.80 8.87 -2.40
N TYR A 46 10.74 7.94 -2.54
CA TYR A 46 11.56 7.75 -3.73
C TYR A 46 10.86 6.79 -4.70
N ARG A 47 10.94 7.06 -6.01
CA ARG A 47 10.40 6.18 -7.04
C ARG A 47 11.53 5.56 -7.84
N GLN A 48 11.52 4.23 -7.95
CA GLN A 48 12.44 3.48 -8.82
C GLN A 48 11.69 2.26 -9.37
N ASP A 49 11.79 2.01 -10.68
CA ASP A 49 11.21 0.83 -11.35
C ASP A 49 9.70 0.64 -11.09
N GLY A 50 8.94 1.74 -11.03
CA GLY A 50 7.51 1.72 -10.71
C GLY A 50 7.17 1.40 -9.26
N GLN A 51 8.17 1.22 -8.40
CA GLN A 51 8.03 1.00 -6.97
C GLN A 51 8.26 2.30 -6.18
N ARG A 52 7.59 2.41 -5.03
CA ARG A 52 7.83 3.47 -4.05
C ARG A 52 8.68 2.96 -2.90
N TRP A 53 9.62 3.78 -2.47
CA TRP A 53 10.54 3.49 -1.38
C TRP A 53 10.57 4.64 -0.38
N ILE A 54 10.68 4.33 0.90
CA ILE A 54 10.94 5.29 1.98
C ILE A 54 12.13 4.85 2.81
N ALA A 55 12.92 5.80 3.27
CA ALA A 55 14.01 5.55 4.21
C ALA A 55 13.47 5.56 5.64
N GLY A 56 13.57 4.44 6.35
CA GLY A 56 13.28 4.36 7.79
C GLY A 56 14.56 4.38 8.62
N GLN A 57 14.48 4.91 9.84
CA GLN A 57 15.57 4.85 10.80
C GLN A 57 15.30 3.76 11.84
N GLN A 58 16.25 2.85 12.03
CA GLN A 58 16.12 1.78 13.02
C GLN A 58 15.88 2.34 14.42
N GLY A 59 14.94 1.75 15.14
CA GLY A 59 14.50 2.17 16.46
C GLY A 59 13.43 3.27 16.44
N HIS A 60 13.25 3.98 15.32
CA HIS A 60 12.26 5.04 15.26
C HIS A 60 10.84 4.50 15.20
N ARG A 61 9.95 5.19 15.92
CA ARG A 61 8.51 4.97 15.78
C ARG A 61 8.00 5.63 14.51
N TYR A 62 7.01 5.01 13.89
CA TYR A 62 6.34 5.62 12.75
C TYR A 62 4.81 5.43 12.82
N SER A 63 4.08 6.25 12.06
CA SER A 63 2.65 6.04 11.79
C SER A 63 2.39 6.01 10.29
N VAL A 64 1.32 5.31 9.92
CA VAL A 64 0.78 5.34 8.56
C VAL A 64 -0.39 6.31 8.55
N ARG A 65 -0.20 7.47 7.93
CA ARG A 65 -1.25 8.46 7.70
C ARG A 65 -2.03 8.07 6.45
N LEU A 66 -3.33 7.88 6.63
CA LEU A 66 -4.29 7.58 5.58
C LEU A 66 -5.23 8.76 5.42
N ARG A 67 -5.35 9.29 4.20
CA ARG A 67 -6.31 10.34 3.87
C ARG A 67 -7.25 9.86 2.78
N ASN A 68 -8.55 9.87 3.07
CA ASN A 68 -9.58 9.73 2.05
C ASN A 68 -9.72 11.07 1.30
N GLY A 69 -9.53 11.04 -0.01
CA GLY A 69 -9.68 12.18 -0.93
C GLY A 69 -10.98 12.12 -1.73
N SER A 70 -11.98 11.38 -1.27
CA SER A 70 -13.30 11.26 -1.91
C SER A 70 -14.43 11.70 -0.98
N ALA A 71 -15.61 11.89 -1.58
CA ALA A 71 -16.85 12.24 -0.89
C ALA A 71 -17.59 11.01 -0.31
N GLU A 72 -17.04 9.80 -0.44
CA GLU A 72 -17.66 8.54 -0.01
C GLU A 72 -16.89 7.91 1.16
N ARG A 73 -17.54 7.01 1.91
CA ARG A 73 -16.81 6.16 2.86
C ARG A 73 -15.99 5.13 2.09
N VAL A 74 -14.78 4.88 2.58
CA VAL A 74 -13.90 3.84 2.03
C VAL A 74 -13.42 2.91 3.12
N LEU A 75 -13.30 1.63 2.80
CA LEU A 75 -12.67 0.64 3.66
C LEU A 75 -11.22 0.47 3.21
N VAL A 76 -10.29 0.58 4.15
CA VAL A 76 -8.85 0.47 3.93
C VAL A 76 -8.29 -0.69 4.73
N VAL A 77 -7.94 -1.78 4.03
CA VAL A 77 -7.20 -2.89 4.62
C VAL A 77 -5.72 -2.53 4.63
N LEU A 78 -5.18 -2.25 5.81
CA LEU A 78 -3.77 -1.89 6.00
C LEU A 78 -2.96 -3.13 6.36
N SER A 79 -1.88 -3.35 5.60
CA SER A 79 -0.88 -4.36 5.87
C SER A 79 0.50 -3.75 6.09
N VAL A 80 1.24 -4.29 7.05
CA VAL A 80 2.64 -3.97 7.31
C VAL A 80 3.40 -5.28 7.42
N ASP A 81 4.52 -5.42 6.72
CA ASP A 81 5.31 -6.67 6.67
C ASP A 81 4.51 -7.93 6.30
N GLY A 82 3.47 -7.75 5.48
CA GLY A 82 2.57 -8.82 5.08
C GLY A 82 1.55 -9.24 6.15
N LEU A 83 1.38 -8.47 7.21
CA LEU A 83 0.40 -8.71 8.29
C LEU A 83 -0.64 -7.61 8.35
N ASN A 84 -1.89 -7.98 8.58
CA ASN A 84 -2.98 -7.04 8.76
C ASN A 84 -2.79 -6.25 10.06
N ALA A 85 -2.82 -4.91 9.98
CA ALA A 85 -2.57 -4.05 11.14
C ALA A 85 -3.63 -4.15 12.24
N ILE A 86 -4.81 -4.70 11.95
CA ILE A 86 -5.90 -4.93 12.90
C ILE A 86 -5.83 -6.33 13.49
N SER A 87 -5.84 -7.38 12.66
CA SER A 87 -5.91 -8.77 13.15
C SER A 87 -4.54 -9.34 13.54
N GLY A 88 -3.46 -8.84 12.96
CA GLY A 88 -2.11 -9.43 13.09
C GLY A 88 -1.90 -10.71 12.30
N GLU A 89 -2.91 -11.16 11.53
CA GLU A 89 -2.82 -12.32 10.65
C GLU A 89 -2.14 -11.97 9.32
N VAL A 90 -1.78 -12.98 8.54
CA VAL A 90 -1.32 -12.80 7.15
C VAL A 90 -2.33 -11.97 6.38
N ALA A 91 -1.85 -10.87 5.81
CA ALA A 91 -2.70 -9.90 5.14
C ALA A 91 -3.30 -10.48 3.86
N ALA A 92 -4.60 -10.30 3.71
CA ALA A 92 -5.33 -10.53 2.47
C ALA A 92 -6.38 -9.44 2.26
N PRO A 93 -6.66 -9.01 1.01
CA PRO A 93 -7.57 -7.89 0.74
C PRO A 93 -9.00 -8.03 1.29
N HIS A 94 -9.47 -9.26 1.50
CA HIS A 94 -10.82 -9.55 1.99
C HIS A 94 -10.97 -9.42 3.51
N GLN A 95 -9.87 -9.28 4.26
CA GLN A 95 -9.89 -9.14 5.72
C GLN A 95 -10.40 -7.78 6.17
N THR A 96 -10.65 -7.65 7.48
CA THR A 96 -11.07 -6.40 8.11
C THR A 96 -10.09 -5.24 7.87
N GLY A 97 -10.61 -4.02 7.94
CA GLY A 97 -9.87 -2.79 7.67
C GLY A 97 -10.45 -1.59 8.42
N TYR A 98 -9.83 -0.43 8.23
CA TYR A 98 -10.28 0.83 8.77
C TYR A 98 -11.28 1.49 7.82
N VAL A 99 -12.42 1.94 8.34
CA VAL A 99 -13.38 2.74 7.57
C VAL A 99 -13.03 4.21 7.73
N LEU A 100 -12.77 4.89 6.62
CA LEU A 100 -12.53 6.33 6.58
C LEU A 100 -13.78 7.01 6.01
N ASN A 101 -14.30 7.98 6.75
CA ASN A 101 -15.36 8.87 6.30
C ASN A 101 -14.88 9.76 5.13
N PRO A 102 -15.81 10.40 4.41
CA PRO A 102 -15.48 11.38 3.38
C PRO A 102 -14.44 12.38 3.89
N TRP A 103 -13.39 12.59 3.10
CA TRP A 103 -12.33 13.56 3.40
C TRP A 103 -11.52 13.32 4.69
N GLN A 104 -11.77 12.21 5.40
CA GLN A 104 -11.13 11.93 6.68
C GLN A 104 -9.63 11.67 6.51
N THR A 105 -8.83 12.22 7.43
CA THR A 105 -7.43 11.84 7.64
C THR A 105 -7.30 11.14 9.00
N THR A 106 -6.53 10.06 9.06
CA THR A 106 -6.24 9.34 10.30
C THR A 106 -4.82 8.79 10.31
N ASP A 107 -4.22 8.74 11.49
CA ASP A 107 -2.89 8.17 11.69
C ASP A 107 -3.03 6.81 12.39
N ILE A 108 -2.55 5.76 11.73
CA ILE A 108 -2.47 4.43 12.33
C ILE A 108 -1.10 4.29 12.99
N HIS A 109 -1.09 4.37 14.31
CA HIS A 109 0.14 4.40 15.13
C HIS A 109 0.76 3.02 15.39
N GLY A 110 0.04 1.94 15.11
CA GLY A 110 0.52 0.61 15.48
C GLY A 110 -0.43 -0.54 15.20
N TRP A 111 0.00 -1.72 15.63
CA TRP A 111 -0.74 -2.98 15.62
C TRP A 111 -1.89 -2.91 16.62
N ARG A 112 -3.12 -3.10 16.16
CA ARG A 112 -4.32 -3.05 17.01
C ARG A 112 -4.28 -4.14 18.08
N LYS A 113 -4.55 -3.77 19.34
CA LYS A 113 -4.59 -4.69 20.49
C LYS A 113 -5.98 -4.77 21.11
N SER A 114 -6.72 -3.67 21.08
CA SER A 114 -8.12 -3.54 21.48
C SER A 114 -8.74 -2.34 20.77
N ALA A 115 -10.02 -2.05 21.00
CA ALA A 115 -10.67 -0.84 20.49
C ALA A 115 -10.03 0.47 20.98
N ASP A 116 -9.27 0.43 22.08
CA ASP A 116 -8.68 1.61 22.72
C ASP A 116 -7.15 1.65 22.68
N GLU A 117 -6.49 0.59 22.19
CA GLU A 117 -5.04 0.45 22.31
C GLU A 117 -4.38 -0.15 21.05
N VAL A 118 -3.17 0.32 20.77
CA VAL A 118 -2.23 -0.26 19.80
C VAL A 118 -0.88 -0.57 20.46
N ALA A 119 -0.11 -1.47 19.84
CA ALA A 119 1.34 -1.54 20.02
C ALA A 119 2.00 -0.77 18.88
N GLN A 120 2.86 0.21 19.21
CA GLN A 120 3.46 1.11 18.23
C GLN A 120 4.19 0.37 17.10
N PHE A 121 4.10 0.91 15.88
CA PHE A 121 5.01 0.52 14.82
C PHE A 121 6.40 1.11 15.09
N VAL A 122 7.42 0.25 15.00
CA VAL A 122 8.82 0.64 15.20
C VAL A 122 9.64 -0.02 14.11
N PHE A 123 10.45 0.76 13.40
CA PHE A 123 11.43 0.19 12.47
C PHE A 123 12.47 -0.59 13.25
N THR A 124 12.71 -1.85 12.90
CA THR A 124 13.64 -2.72 13.63
C THR A 124 14.40 -3.63 12.68
N ASP A 125 15.39 -4.32 13.24
CA ASP A 125 16.12 -5.36 12.53
C ASP A 125 15.20 -6.56 12.25
N PRO A 126 15.28 -7.20 11.07
CA PRO A 126 14.46 -8.34 10.69
C PRO A 126 14.66 -9.54 11.64
N ASP A 127 15.85 -9.69 12.24
CA ASP A 127 16.14 -10.74 13.23
C ASP A 127 15.37 -10.55 14.55
N ARG A 128 14.88 -9.32 14.81
CA ARG A 128 13.97 -8.97 15.91
C ARG A 128 12.53 -8.68 15.48
N SER A 129 12.21 -8.79 14.18
CA SER A 129 10.89 -8.50 13.62
C SER A 129 9.94 -9.69 13.69
N TYR A 130 8.65 -9.43 13.89
CA TYR A 130 7.62 -10.47 14.05
C TYR A 130 7.48 -11.36 12.79
N ALA A 131 7.74 -10.82 11.58
CA ALA A 131 7.73 -11.58 10.32
C ALA A 131 8.95 -12.53 10.15
N GLY A 132 10.10 -12.22 10.77
CA GLY A 132 11.28 -13.09 10.80
C GLY A 132 11.01 -14.38 11.58
N ARG A 133 10.19 -14.30 12.64
CA ARG A 133 9.76 -15.46 13.45
C ARG A 133 8.73 -16.36 12.79
N THR A 134 8.04 -15.89 11.76
CA THR A 134 7.01 -16.66 11.02
C THR A 134 7.51 -17.21 9.67
N GLY A 135 8.80 -17.01 9.34
CA GLY A 135 9.47 -17.65 8.20
C GLY A 135 9.09 -17.08 6.82
N ARG A 136 8.76 -15.79 6.71
CA ARG A 136 8.27 -15.19 5.44
C ARG A 136 9.06 -13.95 5.02
N PRO A 137 10.29 -14.12 4.50
CA PRO A 137 11.20 -13.00 4.18
C PRO A 137 10.73 -12.10 3.03
N ALA A 138 9.84 -12.58 2.14
CA ALA A 138 9.50 -11.86 0.91
C ALA A 138 8.70 -10.56 1.11
N ASN A 139 7.98 -10.42 2.24
CA ASN A 139 7.09 -9.28 2.48
C ASN A 139 7.62 -8.29 3.53
N ILE A 140 8.82 -8.53 4.08
CA ILE A 140 9.48 -7.63 5.02
C ILE A 140 9.87 -6.34 4.31
N GLY A 141 9.68 -5.20 4.98
CA GLY A 141 9.98 -3.89 4.40
C GLY A 141 8.86 -3.40 3.48
N VAL A 142 7.60 -3.79 3.70
CA VAL A 142 6.47 -3.38 2.83
C VAL A 142 5.28 -2.93 3.65
N ILE A 143 4.76 -1.74 3.32
CA ILE A 143 3.48 -1.22 3.77
C ILE A 143 2.53 -1.24 2.57
N GLY A 144 1.40 -1.91 2.71
CA GLY A 144 0.39 -2.06 1.67
C GLY A 144 -0.98 -1.62 2.14
N VAL A 145 -1.76 -1.04 1.25
CA VAL A 145 -3.20 -0.81 1.47
C VAL A 145 -4.02 -1.33 0.30
N ALA A 146 -5.16 -1.93 0.63
CA ALA A 146 -6.20 -2.29 -0.32
C ALA A 146 -7.49 -1.56 0.05
N VAL A 147 -8.04 -0.80 -0.90
CA VAL A 147 -9.14 0.15 -0.69
C VAL A 147 -10.38 -0.31 -1.43
N PHE A 148 -11.52 -0.20 -0.78
CA PHE A 148 -12.82 -0.62 -1.30
C PHE A 148 -13.84 0.50 -1.14
N HIS A 149 -14.65 0.71 -2.17
CA HIS A 149 -15.85 1.54 -2.08
C HIS A 149 -16.94 0.83 -1.28
N GLU A 150 -17.77 1.63 -0.63
CA GLU A 150 -18.98 1.11 0.01
C GLU A 150 -20.06 0.86 -1.05
N ALA A 151 -20.78 -0.25 -0.93
CA ALA A 151 -21.96 -0.50 -1.74
C ALA A 151 -23.00 0.59 -1.43
N GLY A 152 -23.25 1.47 -2.40
CA GLY A 152 -24.32 2.44 -2.30
C GLY A 152 -25.67 1.73 -2.29
N ARG A 153 -26.52 1.98 -1.28
CA ARG A 153 -27.96 1.73 -1.45
C ARG A 153 -28.51 2.73 -2.46
N VAL A 154 -28.41 2.40 -3.74
CA VAL A 154 -29.43 2.87 -4.67
C VAL A 154 -30.68 2.05 -4.38
N SER A 155 -31.64 2.65 -3.68
CA SER A 155 -33.01 2.15 -3.65
C SER A 155 -33.61 2.36 -5.04
N TRP A 156 -33.27 1.48 -5.97
CA TRP A 156 -34.25 1.10 -6.97
C TRP A 156 -35.29 0.29 -6.19
N GLU A 157 -36.52 0.77 -6.14
CA GLU A 157 -37.64 -0.04 -5.69
C GLU A 157 -37.68 -1.29 -6.58
N ALA A 158 -37.05 -2.36 -6.12
CA ALA A 158 -37.10 -3.63 -6.81
C ALA A 158 -38.50 -4.17 -6.57
N ALA A 159 -39.29 -4.29 -7.64
CA ALA A 159 -40.49 -5.10 -7.66
C ALA A 159 -40.21 -6.46 -6.99
N PRO A 160 -41.16 -7.01 -6.21
CA PRO A 160 -40.87 -8.08 -5.26
C PRO A 160 -40.31 -9.32 -5.96
N ALA A 161 -39.09 -9.69 -5.60
CA ALA A 161 -38.49 -10.96 -5.98
C ALA A 161 -39.12 -12.09 -5.15
N VAL A 162 -39.73 -13.03 -5.86
CA VAL A 162 -40.37 -14.23 -5.32
C VAL A 162 -39.36 -15.06 -4.53
N ALA A 163 -39.70 -15.42 -3.29
CA ALA A 163 -38.85 -16.17 -2.37
C ALA A 163 -38.64 -17.62 -2.84
N GLY A 164 -37.37 -18.04 -2.94
CA GLY A 164 -36.97 -19.45 -2.98
C GLY A 164 -36.40 -19.88 -1.62
N PRO A 165 -36.66 -21.11 -1.14
CA PRO A 165 -36.33 -21.50 0.22
C PRO A 165 -34.83 -21.69 0.45
N ALA A 166 -34.38 -21.22 1.60
CA ALA A 166 -33.03 -21.35 2.13
C ALA A 166 -32.88 -22.65 2.91
N ASP A 167 -31.78 -23.37 2.70
CA ASP A 167 -31.31 -24.39 3.63
C ASP A 167 -29.86 -24.13 4.02
N ALA A 168 -29.69 -23.79 5.29
CA ALA A 168 -28.41 -23.68 5.96
C ALA A 168 -28.05 -25.02 6.62
N LYS A 169 -26.82 -25.50 6.41
CA LYS A 169 -26.07 -26.24 7.43
C LYS A 169 -24.58 -26.29 7.10
N ALA A 170 -23.79 -25.66 7.96
CA ALA A 170 -22.34 -25.76 7.99
C ALA A 170 -21.89 -26.98 8.82
N ARG A 171 -20.86 -27.68 8.36
CA ARG A 171 -19.86 -28.41 9.16
C ARG A 171 -18.54 -28.45 8.38
N PRO A 172 -17.39 -28.05 8.96
CA PRO A 172 -16.11 -28.26 8.31
C PRO A 172 -15.46 -29.58 8.76
N GLN A 173 -15.03 -30.37 7.78
CA GLN A 173 -13.99 -31.39 7.92
C GLN A 173 -12.98 -31.18 6.79
N ALA A 174 -11.70 -31.02 7.13
CA ALA A 174 -10.53 -31.48 6.38
C ALA A 174 -9.28 -30.97 7.11
N ARG A 175 -8.48 -31.85 7.71
CA ARG A 175 -7.41 -32.66 7.12
C ARG A 175 -6.17 -31.83 6.79
N SER A 176 -5.10 -32.22 7.47
CA SER A 176 -3.72 -31.81 7.29
C SER A 176 -3.20 -32.21 5.91
N SER A 177 -2.37 -31.37 5.31
CA SER A 177 -1.38 -31.79 4.33
C SER A 177 -0.14 -30.90 4.43
N THR A 178 0.94 -31.52 4.88
CA THR A 178 2.30 -30.99 4.92
C THR A 178 2.85 -30.90 3.49
N ILE A 179 3.50 -29.78 3.14
CA ILE A 179 4.45 -29.74 2.02
C ILE A 179 5.75 -29.15 2.56
N GLU A 180 6.79 -29.97 2.50
CA GLU A 180 8.16 -29.66 2.86
C GLU A 180 8.87 -28.97 1.69
N SER A 181 9.78 -28.04 1.97
CA SER A 181 10.69 -27.53 0.94
C SER A 181 12.07 -27.21 1.49
N ALA A 182 13.04 -27.65 0.69
CA ALA A 182 14.45 -27.80 0.98
C ALA A 182 15.22 -26.46 1.02
N ARG A 183 16.31 -26.47 1.78
CA ARG A 183 17.31 -25.39 1.86
C ARG A 183 18.26 -25.44 0.65
N VAL A 184 18.60 -24.25 0.15
CA VAL A 184 19.87 -24.01 -0.55
C VAL A 184 20.61 -22.91 0.21
N THR A 185 21.89 -23.18 0.51
CA THR A 185 22.82 -22.32 1.24
C THR A 185 23.81 -21.71 0.26
N GLY A 186 24.11 -20.42 0.41
CA GLY A 186 25.23 -19.76 -0.24
C GLY A 186 25.47 -18.39 0.38
N SER A 187 26.67 -18.18 0.93
CA SER A 187 27.11 -16.94 1.59
C SER A 187 27.97 -16.09 0.66
N THR A 188 27.89 -14.75 0.78
CA THR A 188 29.08 -13.86 0.76
C THR A 188 28.71 -12.45 1.23
N THR A 189 29.57 -11.87 2.08
CA THR A 189 29.68 -10.46 2.54
C THR A 189 28.39 -9.77 2.97
N ALA A 190 28.16 -9.67 4.29
CA ALA A 190 26.89 -9.22 4.87
C ALA A 190 26.47 -7.80 4.43
N PRO A 191 25.39 -7.66 3.63
CA PRO A 191 24.70 -6.37 3.50
C PRO A 191 24.18 -5.93 4.87
N ALA A 192 24.04 -4.62 5.09
CA ALA A 192 23.36 -4.15 6.30
C ALA A 192 21.95 -4.76 6.36
N PRO A 193 21.51 -5.24 7.54
CA PRO A 193 20.26 -5.99 7.67
C PRO A 193 19.07 -5.17 7.12
N GLN A 194 18.21 -5.85 6.36
CA GLN A 194 17.04 -5.26 5.71
C GLN A 194 15.99 -4.84 6.74
N LEU A 195 15.62 -3.56 6.81
CA LEU A 195 14.69 -3.07 7.85
C LEU A 195 13.31 -3.77 7.82
N GLY A 196 12.77 -4.09 9.00
CA GLY A 196 11.40 -4.59 9.21
C GLY A 196 10.65 -3.77 10.28
N THR A 197 9.48 -4.24 10.70
CA THR A 197 8.65 -3.60 11.75
C THR A 197 8.44 -4.51 12.96
N GLY A 198 8.67 -3.92 14.13
CA GLY A 198 8.45 -4.53 15.43
C GLY A 198 7.21 -4.00 16.16
N HIS A 199 7.07 -4.42 17.42
CA HIS A 199 6.09 -3.91 18.36
C HIS A 199 6.81 -3.01 19.37
N GLY A 200 6.45 -1.72 19.40
CA GLY A 200 6.87 -0.80 20.44
C GLY A 200 5.95 -0.83 21.66
N GLN A 201 5.98 0.26 22.43
CA GLN A 201 5.15 0.43 23.62
C GLN A 201 3.65 0.43 23.29
N ARG A 202 2.83 0.13 24.30
CA ARG A 202 1.38 0.32 24.19
C ARG A 202 1.03 1.80 24.16
N GLU A 203 0.07 2.16 23.32
CA GLU A 203 -0.39 3.52 23.16
C GLU A 203 -1.91 3.56 23.01
N GLN A 204 -2.54 4.55 23.63
CA GLN A 204 -3.98 4.77 23.47
C GLN A 204 -4.30 5.19 22.04
N SER A 205 -5.27 4.49 21.44
CA SER A 205 -5.77 4.77 20.10
C SER A 205 -7.20 4.27 20.04
N ARG A 206 -8.18 5.17 20.10
CA ARG A 206 -9.59 4.80 20.15
C ARG A 206 -10.19 4.65 18.76
N VAL A 207 -10.94 3.58 18.56
CA VAL A 207 -11.74 3.32 17.36
C VAL A 207 -13.15 2.89 17.74
N ARG A 208 -14.08 2.99 16.78
CA ARG A 208 -15.42 2.43 16.90
C ARG A 208 -15.64 1.44 15.78
N ASN A 209 -16.37 0.37 16.06
CA ASN A 209 -16.80 -0.56 15.03
C ASN A 209 -17.97 0.05 14.24
N THR A 210 -17.97 -0.17 12.93
CA THR A 210 -19.06 0.23 12.04
C THR A 210 -19.25 -0.85 10.99
N ALA A 211 -20.47 -0.97 10.47
CA ALA A 211 -20.76 -1.82 9.34
C ALA A 211 -20.28 -1.14 8.05
N PHE A 212 -19.77 -1.98 7.14
CA PHE A 212 -19.33 -1.58 5.81
C PHE A 212 -19.57 -2.75 4.87
N GLU A 213 -20.33 -2.51 3.81
CA GLU A 213 -20.56 -3.49 2.74
C GLU A 213 -19.70 -3.08 1.54
N ARG A 214 -18.84 -3.97 1.06
CA ARG A 214 -17.97 -3.66 -0.08
C ARG A 214 -18.80 -3.70 -1.36
N ASP A 215 -18.64 -2.69 -2.20
CA ASP A 215 -19.26 -2.66 -3.53
C ASP A 215 -18.78 -3.82 -4.42
N THR A 216 -17.50 -4.21 -4.29
CA THR A 216 -16.95 -5.36 -5.02
C THR A 216 -16.02 -6.21 -4.15
N ALA A 217 -15.77 -7.44 -4.60
CA ALA A 217 -14.82 -8.35 -3.96
C ALA A 217 -13.34 -7.97 -4.19
N TYR A 218 -13.06 -7.12 -5.18
CA TYR A 218 -11.71 -6.72 -5.56
C TYR A 218 -11.42 -5.28 -5.10
N PRO A 219 -10.18 -4.96 -4.71
CA PRO A 219 -9.86 -3.60 -4.31
C PRO A 219 -9.97 -2.64 -5.49
N ALA A 220 -10.63 -1.50 -5.26
CA ALA A 220 -10.68 -0.40 -6.22
C ALA A 220 -9.33 0.30 -6.37
N GLN A 221 -8.51 0.24 -5.31
CA GLN A 221 -7.15 0.75 -5.29
C GLN A 221 -6.27 -0.16 -4.44
N GLN A 222 -5.05 -0.41 -4.91
CA GLN A 222 -4.03 -1.09 -4.12
C GLN A 222 -2.72 -0.32 -4.18
N VAL A 223 -2.21 0.13 -3.04
CA VAL A 223 -1.00 0.95 -2.94
C VAL A 223 0.04 0.20 -2.11
N GLN A 224 1.29 0.22 -2.57
CA GLN A 224 2.43 -0.35 -1.85
C GLN A 224 3.56 0.66 -1.76
N VAL A 225 4.17 0.73 -0.57
CA VAL A 225 5.37 1.49 -0.27
C VAL A 225 6.35 0.54 0.42
N ARG A 226 7.53 0.39 -0.18
CA ARG A 226 8.63 -0.39 0.38
C ARG A 226 9.46 0.49 1.29
N TYR A 227 10.10 -0.07 2.29
CA TYR A 227 11.00 0.66 3.18
C TYR A 227 12.26 -0.13 3.47
N ASP A 228 13.34 0.61 3.72
CA ASP A 228 14.61 0.07 4.17
C ASP A 228 15.40 1.20 4.86
N SER A 229 16.59 0.90 5.39
CA SER A 229 17.48 1.95 5.89
C SER A 229 17.96 2.85 4.75
N GLU A 230 18.20 4.13 5.04
CA GLU A 230 18.74 5.07 4.03
C GLU A 230 20.03 4.52 3.39
N ARG A 231 20.92 3.96 4.22
CA ARG A 231 22.15 3.30 3.76
C ARG A 231 21.88 2.21 2.72
N ASN A 232 20.88 1.37 2.94
CA ASN A 232 20.50 0.31 2.01
C ASN A 232 19.90 0.87 0.72
N LEU A 233 19.05 1.90 0.81
CA LEU A 233 18.46 2.54 -0.36
C LEU A 233 19.53 3.25 -1.21
N VAL A 234 20.49 3.92 -0.57
CA VAL A 234 21.66 4.50 -1.24
C VAL A 234 22.51 3.41 -1.91
N ALA A 235 22.78 2.31 -1.22
CA ALA A 235 23.55 1.18 -1.79
C ALA A 235 22.85 0.54 -2.99
N ARG A 236 21.52 0.60 -3.05
CA ARG A 236 20.69 0.12 -4.17
C ARG A 236 20.51 1.14 -5.29
N GLY A 237 21.02 2.37 -5.13
CA GLY A 237 20.85 3.46 -6.10
C GLY A 237 19.48 4.12 -6.10
N ILE A 238 18.60 3.78 -5.14
CA ILE A 238 17.26 4.35 -5.01
C ILE A 238 17.33 5.81 -4.53
N ILE A 239 18.24 6.07 -3.59
CA ILE A 239 18.57 7.43 -3.17
C ILE A 239 19.87 7.81 -3.87
N ALA A 240 19.81 8.80 -4.74
CA ALA A 240 21.00 9.35 -5.36
C ALA A 240 21.92 9.95 -4.28
N ARG A 241 23.18 9.51 -4.24
CA ARG A 241 24.21 10.25 -3.49
C ARG A 241 24.42 11.57 -4.20
N VAL A 242 23.85 12.64 -3.65
CA VAL A 242 24.10 13.97 -4.18
C VAL A 242 25.52 14.37 -3.74
N ASN A 243 26.52 14.01 -4.55
CA ASN A 243 27.74 14.81 -4.59
C ASN A 243 27.34 16.11 -5.29
N ALA A 244 26.82 17.09 -4.54
CA ALA A 244 26.38 18.34 -5.14
C ALA A 244 27.60 19.20 -5.52
N PRO A 245 27.86 19.50 -6.81
CA PRO A 245 28.47 20.78 -7.13
C PRO A 245 27.47 21.88 -6.76
N VAL A 246 27.95 22.93 -6.09
CA VAL A 246 27.16 24.15 -5.82
C VAL A 246 26.66 24.68 -7.17
N ARG A 247 25.36 24.58 -7.43
CA ARG A 247 24.72 25.28 -8.54
C ARG A 247 24.30 26.64 -8.01
N ASP A 248 24.80 27.71 -8.63
CA ASP A 248 24.22 29.04 -8.48
C ASP A 248 22.79 28.98 -9.04
N GLU A 249 21.81 28.82 -8.15
CA GLU A 249 20.39 28.80 -8.54
C GLU A 249 19.88 30.24 -8.73
N PRO A 250 19.03 30.48 -9.74
CA PRO A 250 18.37 31.76 -9.92
C PRO A 250 17.54 32.11 -8.67
N GLN A 251 17.93 33.18 -7.98
CA GLN A 251 17.23 33.64 -6.79
C GLN A 251 16.03 34.51 -7.20
N ALA A 252 14.83 34.14 -6.76
CA ALA A 252 13.59 34.86 -7.07
C ALA A 252 13.56 36.30 -6.52
N PHE A 253 14.37 36.58 -5.50
CA PHE A 253 14.52 37.89 -4.88
C PHE A 253 16.02 38.23 -4.75
N PRO A 254 16.70 38.61 -5.85
CA PRO A 254 18.14 38.86 -5.84
C PRO A 254 18.52 40.25 -5.30
N GLY A 255 17.56 41.02 -4.77
CA GLY A 255 17.78 42.36 -4.21
C GLY A 255 16.46 43.09 -3.93
N GLN A 256 16.52 44.21 -3.20
CA GLN A 256 15.34 45.03 -2.81
C GLN A 256 14.91 46.05 -3.89
N TYR A 257 15.74 46.26 -4.93
CA TYR A 257 15.49 47.27 -5.96
C TYR A 257 15.81 46.73 -7.35
N VAL A 258 15.00 47.12 -8.33
CA VAL A 258 15.17 46.77 -9.74
C VAL A 258 16.31 47.61 -10.33
N PRO A 259 17.36 47.00 -10.93
CA PRO A 259 18.39 47.76 -11.62
C PRO A 259 17.86 48.32 -12.94
N ASP A 260 18.35 49.49 -13.34
CA ASP A 260 17.98 50.11 -14.61
C ASP A 260 18.40 49.22 -15.80
N PRO A 261 17.55 49.09 -16.84
CA PRO A 261 17.90 48.32 -18.03
C PRO A 261 19.06 48.97 -18.77
N PRO A 262 19.93 48.18 -19.44
CA PRO A 262 21.05 48.73 -20.20
C PRO A 262 20.54 49.64 -21.31
N LEU A 263 21.17 50.81 -21.46
CA LEU A 263 20.86 51.74 -22.53
C LEU A 263 21.14 51.07 -23.88
N TYR A 264 20.13 51.01 -24.75
CA TYR A 264 20.30 50.54 -26.12
C TYR A 264 21.32 51.43 -26.83
N ARG A 265 22.44 50.82 -27.24
CA ARG A 265 23.41 51.45 -28.14
C ARG A 265 22.74 51.64 -29.50
N ARG A 266 22.29 52.87 -29.79
CA ARG A 266 21.89 53.23 -31.16
C ARG A 266 23.12 53.10 -32.06
N ARG A 267 22.97 52.33 -33.15
CA ARG A 267 23.92 52.33 -34.27
C ARG A 267 23.75 53.60 -35.07
#